data_AF-A0A1B6BWZ8-F1
#
_entry.id   AF-A0A1B6BWZ8-F1
#
_cell.length_a   1.000
_cell.length_b   1.000
_cell.length_c   1.000
_cell.angle_alpha   90.00
_cell.angle_beta   90.00
_cell.angle_gamma   90.00
#
_symmetry.space_group_name_H-M   'P 1'
#
loop_
_entity.id
_entity.type
_entity.pdbx_description
1 polymer ?
#
loop_
_entity_poly.entity_id
_entity_poly.type
_entity_poly.pdbx_seq_one_letter_code
_entity_poly.pdbx_strand_id
1 'polypeptide(L)'
;MYIRLDLPTNLSEKANILYKRLLLDIPSYSTSNENQLNSDEHSTNTAIKCKFETKLLTFHIHGLSMRTREDLETALVKVKGIVSVVIDVQHQRCIIRALPQVKPEVIAEAVYSSTLMELKLVALNANKQEVLQDVLNLVDDDNSSLPPYLPEENSPVKEKAIISLTDLRNNATNWINAATSFFQNSFYW
;
A
#
# COMPACT_ATOMS: atom_id res chain seq x y z
N MET A 1 -55.69 30.20 -6.75
CA MET A 1 -55.98 30.05 -5.30
C MET A 1 -54.79 29.36 -4.67
N TYR A 2 -53.78 30.11 -4.21
CA TYR A 2 -52.57 29.55 -3.61
C TYR A 2 -52.76 29.51 -2.10
N ILE A 3 -52.82 28.31 -1.54
CA ILE A 3 -52.89 28.08 -0.09
C ILE A 3 -51.47 28.26 0.46
N ARG A 4 -51.21 29.34 1.18
CA ARG A 4 -50.01 29.45 2.02
C ARG A 4 -50.17 28.48 3.19
N LEU A 5 -49.40 27.40 3.20
CA LEU A 5 -49.14 26.63 4.41
C LEU A 5 -48.13 27.42 5.26
N ASP A 6 -48.62 28.35 6.07
CA ASP A 6 -47.81 28.96 7.11
C ASP A 6 -47.60 27.90 8.20
N LEU A 7 -46.43 27.27 8.16
CA LEU A 7 -45.99 26.27 9.12
C LEU A 7 -45.82 26.95 10.50
N PRO A 8 -46.33 26.35 11.59
CA PRO A 8 -46.23 26.96 12.92
C PRO A 8 -44.76 27.22 13.29
N THR A 9 -44.47 28.45 13.72
CA THR A 9 -43.12 28.97 13.97
C THR A 9 -42.29 28.07 14.90
N ASN A 10 -42.94 27.43 15.87
CA ASN A 10 -42.30 26.49 16.79
C ASN A 10 -41.71 25.25 16.09
N LEU A 11 -42.35 24.77 15.02
CA LEU A 11 -41.88 23.61 14.26
C LEU A 11 -40.70 23.98 13.38
N SER A 12 -40.75 25.16 12.75
CA SER A 12 -39.64 25.73 11.98
C SER A 12 -38.41 25.96 12.86
N GLU A 13 -38.60 26.48 14.06
CA GLU A 13 -37.53 26.72 15.02
C GLU A 13 -36.89 25.40 15.50
N LYS A 14 -37.70 24.38 15.83
CA LYS A 14 -37.21 23.04 16.16
C LYS A 14 -36.47 22.38 14.98
N ALA A 15 -36.99 22.51 13.77
CA ALA A 15 -36.33 21.99 12.57
C ALA A 15 -34.97 22.67 12.35
N ASN A 16 -34.88 23.98 12.55
CA ASN A 16 -33.63 24.72 12.44
C ASN A 16 -32.62 24.34 13.54
N ILE A 17 -33.07 24.07 14.76
CA ILE A 17 -32.21 23.58 15.85
C ILE A 17 -31.67 22.18 15.53
N LEU A 18 -32.52 21.27 15.04
CA LEU A 18 -32.10 19.93 14.62
C LEU A 18 -31.12 20.00 13.45
N TYR A 19 -31.37 20.86 12.47
CA TYR A 19 -30.49 21.09 11.33
C TYR A 19 -29.10 21.58 11.77
N LYS A 20 -29.05 22.55 12.69
CA LYS A 20 -27.78 23.04 13.26
C LYS A 20 -27.04 21.96 14.06
N ARG A 21 -27.77 21.11 14.78
CA ARG A 21 -27.17 20.00 15.54
C ARG A 21 -26.60 18.92 14.63
N LEU A 22 -27.33 18.55 13.59
CA LEU A 22 -26.85 17.62 12.56
C LEU A 22 -25.59 18.16 11.87
N LEU A 23 -25.52 19.44 11.55
CA LEU A 23 -24.32 20.03 10.94
C LEU A 23 -23.09 20.04 11.86
N LEU A 24 -23.27 20.08 13.19
CA LEU A 24 -22.18 20.10 14.15
C LEU A 24 -21.72 18.70 14.59
N ASP A 25 -22.62 17.72 14.61
CA ASP A 25 -22.36 16.37 15.15
C ASP A 25 -21.97 15.32 14.09
N ILE A 26 -21.86 15.67 12.80
CA ILE A 26 -21.35 14.73 11.79
C ILE A 26 -19.81 14.76 11.79
N PRO A 27 -19.10 13.70 12.21
CA PRO A 27 -17.71 13.51 11.81
C PRO A 27 -17.71 13.29 10.29
N SER A 28 -17.47 14.36 9.55
CA SER A 28 -17.47 14.32 8.09
C SER A 28 -16.27 13.51 7.59
N TYR A 29 -16.49 12.24 7.27
CA TYR A 29 -15.65 11.51 6.32
C TYR A 29 -15.92 12.08 4.92
N SER A 30 -15.30 13.23 4.63
CA SER A 30 -15.34 13.84 3.30
C SER A 30 -14.26 13.22 2.43
N THR A 31 -14.69 12.46 1.42
CA THR A 31 -13.85 12.06 0.27
C THR A 31 -14.13 13.01 -0.89
N SER A 32 -13.69 14.27 -0.78
CA SER A 32 -13.75 15.20 -1.91
C SER A 32 -12.38 15.26 -2.59
N ASN A 33 -12.24 14.52 -3.69
CA ASN A 33 -11.27 14.84 -4.75
C ASN A 33 -11.81 16.07 -5.47
N GLU A 34 -11.37 17.26 -5.06
CA GLU A 34 -11.63 18.49 -5.80
C GLU A 34 -10.33 18.92 -6.48
N ASN A 35 -10.31 18.71 -7.80
CA ASN A 35 -9.34 19.32 -8.69
C ASN A 35 -9.50 20.84 -8.60
N GLN A 36 -8.36 21.52 -8.43
CA GLN A 36 -8.26 22.96 -8.33
C GLN A 36 -8.90 23.63 -9.56
N LEU A 37 -9.96 24.40 -9.33
CA LEU A 37 -10.35 25.50 -10.21
C LEU A 37 -10.38 26.75 -9.35
N ASN A 38 -9.42 27.63 -9.63
CA ASN A 38 -9.33 28.96 -9.06
C ASN A 38 -10.59 29.75 -9.44
N SER A 39 -11.31 30.21 -8.42
CA SER A 39 -12.06 31.46 -8.53
C SER A 39 -12.14 32.06 -7.15
N ASP A 40 -11.60 33.28 -7.05
CA ASP A 40 -11.72 34.16 -5.91
C ASP A 40 -13.21 34.47 -5.68
N GLU A 41 -13.68 34.35 -4.43
CA GLU A 41 -14.15 35.49 -3.63
C GLU A 41 -14.80 35.06 -2.30
N HIS A 42 -14.44 35.84 -1.28
CA HIS A 42 -15.09 36.09 0.02
C HIS A 42 -16.26 35.19 0.48
N SER A 43 -15.99 34.34 1.47
CA SER A 43 -16.97 34.06 2.53
C SER A 43 -16.30 33.60 3.83
N THR A 44 -16.59 34.35 4.88
CA THR A 44 -16.15 34.20 6.26
C THR A 44 -16.90 33.05 6.94
N ASN A 45 -16.32 31.85 6.91
CA ASN A 45 -16.52 30.80 7.91
C ASN A 45 -15.39 29.78 7.74
N THR A 46 -14.20 30.13 8.25
CA THR A 46 -13.07 29.22 8.33
C THR A 46 -13.31 28.19 9.43
N ALA A 47 -14.19 27.22 9.15
CA ALA A 47 -14.03 25.90 9.73
C ALA A 47 -12.60 25.48 9.38
N ILE A 48 -11.74 25.34 10.39
CA ILE A 48 -10.39 24.85 10.22
C ILE A 48 -10.53 23.47 9.60
N LYS A 49 -10.42 23.39 8.27
CA LYS A 49 -10.30 22.15 7.52
C LYS A 49 -8.93 21.59 7.87
N CYS A 50 -8.79 21.07 9.08
CA CYS A 50 -7.63 20.34 9.52
C CYS A 50 -7.62 19.05 8.69
N LYS A 51 -6.94 19.09 7.54
CA LYS A 51 -6.59 17.88 6.82
C LYS A 51 -5.73 17.06 7.76
N PHE A 52 -6.28 15.98 8.29
CA PHE A 52 -5.49 14.97 8.97
C PHE A 52 -4.62 14.31 7.89
N GLU A 53 -3.31 14.51 7.99
CA GLU A 53 -2.36 13.81 7.14
C GLU A 53 -2.44 12.31 7.45
N THR A 54 -2.40 11.47 6.41
CA THR A 54 -2.39 10.01 6.56
C THR A 54 -1.35 9.44 5.61
N LYS A 55 -0.63 8.42 6.04
CA LYS A 55 0.26 7.63 5.18
C LYS A 55 -0.43 6.35 4.71
N LEU A 56 -0.03 5.88 3.55
CA LEU A 56 -0.47 4.61 2.97
C LEU A 56 0.59 3.55 3.23
N LEU A 57 0.22 2.45 3.86
CA LEU A 57 1.06 1.28 4.09
C LEU A 57 0.45 0.10 3.35
N THR A 58 1.28 -0.64 2.63
CA THR A 58 0.84 -1.84 1.92
C THR A 58 1.57 -3.04 2.51
N PHE A 59 0.82 -4.05 2.92
CA PHE A 59 1.35 -5.27 3.50
C PHE A 59 0.98 -6.48 2.64
N HIS A 60 1.91 -7.42 2.55
CA HIS A 60 1.67 -8.80 2.15
C HIS A 60 1.45 -9.62 3.41
N ILE A 61 0.41 -10.45 3.43
CA ILE A 61 -0.01 -11.21 4.61
C ILE A 61 0.05 -12.70 4.31
N HIS A 62 0.98 -13.40 4.94
CA HIS A 62 1.06 -14.85 4.80
C HIS A 62 -0.12 -15.53 5.52
N GLY A 63 -0.81 -16.44 4.84
CA GLY A 63 -1.95 -17.17 5.42
C GLY A 63 -3.31 -16.46 5.31
N LEU A 64 -3.39 -15.36 4.54
CA LEU A 64 -4.67 -14.69 4.28
C LEU A 64 -5.58 -15.58 3.41
N SER A 65 -6.76 -15.89 3.93
CA SER A 65 -7.79 -16.69 3.27
C SER A 65 -9.17 -16.09 3.52
N MET A 66 -10.20 -16.57 2.81
CA MET A 66 -11.58 -16.11 3.04
C MET A 66 -12.07 -16.39 4.47
N ARG A 67 -11.51 -17.41 5.15
CA ARG A 67 -11.85 -17.75 6.54
C ARG A 67 -11.15 -16.85 7.55
N THR A 68 -9.87 -16.53 7.31
CA THR A 68 -9.04 -15.73 8.22
C THR A 68 -9.18 -14.22 8.00
N ARG A 69 -9.91 -13.81 6.96
CA ARG A 69 -10.17 -12.40 6.64
C ARG A 69 -10.86 -11.64 7.79
N GLU A 70 -11.87 -12.23 8.42
CA GLU A 70 -12.63 -11.58 9.49
C GLU A 70 -11.77 -11.37 10.74
N ASP A 71 -10.92 -12.34 11.06
CA ASP A 71 -9.98 -12.24 12.17
C ASP A 71 -8.96 -11.11 11.94
N LEU A 72 -8.44 -10.99 10.72
CA LEU A 72 -7.55 -9.91 10.32
C LEU A 72 -8.22 -8.54 10.46
N GLU A 73 -9.44 -8.40 9.93
CA GLU A 73 -10.19 -7.15 9.98
C GLU A 73 -10.45 -6.73 11.43
N THR A 74 -10.84 -7.69 12.27
CA THR A 74 -11.06 -7.48 13.70
C THR A 74 -9.78 -7.07 14.43
N ALA A 75 -8.63 -7.66 14.08
CA ALA A 75 -7.34 -7.29 14.64
C ALA A 75 -6.93 -5.86 14.24
N LEU A 76 -7.09 -5.50 12.96
CA LEU A 76 -6.72 -4.17 12.45
C LEU A 76 -7.60 -3.05 13.01
N VAL A 77 -8.91 -3.25 13.14
CA VAL A 77 -9.82 -2.23 13.69
C VAL A 77 -9.49 -1.87 15.14
N LYS A 78 -8.88 -2.78 15.90
CA LYS A 78 -8.44 -2.53 17.29
C LYS A 78 -7.20 -1.64 17.38
N VAL A 79 -6.43 -1.50 16.30
CA VAL A 79 -5.19 -0.72 16.30
C VAL A 79 -5.52 0.78 16.18
N LYS A 80 -5.14 1.54 17.21
CA LYS A 80 -5.39 2.99 17.25
C LYS A 80 -4.61 3.72 16.15
N GLY A 81 -5.30 4.59 15.42
CA GLY A 81 -4.71 5.45 14.39
C GLY A 81 -4.73 4.85 12.99
N ILE A 82 -5.34 3.66 12.81
CA ILE A 82 -5.78 3.21 11.49
C ILE A 82 -7.03 3.99 11.09
N VAL A 83 -7.05 4.48 9.86
CA VAL A 83 -8.13 5.31 9.29
C VAL A 83 -8.99 4.52 8.32
N SER A 84 -8.37 3.71 7.46
CA SER A 84 -9.09 2.82 6.56
C SER A 84 -8.25 1.59 6.21
N VAL A 85 -8.93 0.50 5.89
CA VAL A 85 -8.31 -0.77 5.52
C VAL A 85 -8.98 -1.30 4.27
N VAL A 86 -8.19 -1.80 3.33
CA VAL A 86 -8.65 -2.53 2.15
C VAL A 86 -7.93 -3.87 2.13
N ILE A 87 -8.69 -4.97 2.20
CA ILE A 87 -8.15 -6.34 2.22
C ILE A 87 -8.47 -7.00 0.89
N ASP A 88 -7.43 -7.45 0.20
CA ASP A 88 -7.50 -8.26 -0.99
C ASP A 88 -6.99 -9.67 -0.68
N VAL A 89 -7.94 -10.59 -0.53
CA VAL A 89 -7.66 -12.00 -0.23
C VAL A 89 -7.00 -12.71 -1.42
N GLN A 90 -7.29 -12.31 -2.66
CA GLN A 90 -6.77 -12.98 -3.85
C GLN A 90 -5.26 -12.77 -3.98
N HIS A 91 -4.79 -11.56 -3.70
CA HIS A 91 -3.37 -11.19 -3.77
C HIS A 91 -2.65 -11.21 -2.42
N GLN A 92 -3.31 -11.74 -1.37
CA GLN A 92 -2.80 -11.74 0.01
C GLN A 92 -2.31 -10.35 0.46
N ARG A 93 -3.02 -9.29 0.04
CA ARG A 93 -2.58 -7.91 0.18
C ARG A 93 -3.53 -7.13 1.07
N CYS A 94 -2.97 -6.29 1.94
CA CYS A 94 -3.72 -5.34 2.74
C CYS A 94 -3.14 -3.94 2.58
N ILE A 95 -4.01 -2.99 2.27
CA ILE A 95 -3.66 -1.58 2.10
C ILE A 95 -4.31 -0.81 3.25
N ILE A 96 -3.48 -0.16 4.05
CA ILE A 96 -3.88 0.52 5.28
C ILE A 96 -3.56 2.00 5.14
N ARG A 97 -4.56 2.84 5.36
CA ARG A 97 -4.34 4.26 5.62
C ARG A 97 -4.25 4.45 7.12
N ALA A 98 -3.13 4.99 7.58
CA ALA A 98 -2.87 5.21 8.99
C ALA A 98 -2.37 6.63 9.24
N LEU A 99 -2.51 7.09 10.48
CA LEU A 99 -1.90 8.35 10.89
C LEU A 99 -0.37 8.26 10.82
N PRO A 100 0.37 9.35 10.56
CA PRO A 100 1.81 9.34 10.35
C PRO A 100 2.61 8.72 11.51
N GLN A 101 2.12 8.91 12.74
CA GLN A 101 2.72 8.38 13.97
C GLN A 101 2.62 6.86 14.13
N VAL A 102 1.71 6.19 13.41
CA VAL A 102 1.52 4.74 13.55
C VAL A 102 2.65 4.02 12.83
N LYS A 103 3.49 3.31 13.57
CA LYS A 103 4.60 2.57 12.98
C LYS A 103 4.13 1.23 12.40
N PRO A 104 4.71 0.74 11.29
CA PRO A 104 4.30 -0.53 10.69
C PRO A 104 4.52 -1.73 11.62
N GLU A 105 5.52 -1.68 12.51
CA GLU A 105 5.83 -2.73 13.48
C GLU A 105 4.68 -2.95 14.47
N VAL A 106 4.05 -1.86 14.93
CA VAL A 106 2.90 -1.91 15.84
C VAL A 106 1.71 -2.63 15.20
N ILE A 107 1.51 -2.43 13.89
CA ILE A 107 0.44 -3.08 13.14
C ILE A 107 0.75 -4.57 12.97
N ALA A 108 1.98 -4.89 12.56
CA ALA A 108 2.42 -6.27 12.37
C ALA A 108 2.34 -7.08 13.68
N GLU A 109 2.79 -6.51 14.79
CA GLU A 109 2.74 -7.13 16.12
C GLU A 109 1.30 -7.37 16.59
N ALA A 110 0.41 -6.40 16.39
CA ALA A 110 -1.00 -6.53 16.77
C ALA A 110 -1.72 -7.64 15.98
N VAL A 111 -1.42 -7.76 14.69
CA VAL A 111 -1.98 -8.83 13.85
C VAL A 111 -1.39 -10.17 14.25
N TYR A 112 -0.06 -10.28 14.35
CA TYR A 112 0.61 -11.53 14.73
C TYR A 112 0.10 -12.06 16.08
N SER A 113 -0.03 -11.19 17.09
CA SER A 113 -0.52 -11.56 18.42
C SER A 113 -1.97 -12.04 18.42
N SER A 114 -2.80 -11.59 17.47
CA SER A 114 -4.24 -11.91 17.44
C SER A 114 -4.55 -13.11 16.55
N THR A 115 -3.87 -13.24 15.42
CA THR A 115 -4.23 -14.18 14.35
C THR A 115 -3.08 -15.11 13.94
N LEU A 116 -1.88 -14.93 14.49
CA LEU A 116 -0.66 -15.67 14.11
C LEU A 116 -0.29 -15.55 12.62
N MET A 117 -0.77 -14.51 11.94
CA MET A 117 -0.43 -14.26 10.54
C MET A 117 0.79 -13.34 10.45
N GLU A 118 1.67 -13.63 9.51
CA GLU A 118 2.88 -12.86 9.29
C GLU A 118 2.65 -11.74 8.27
N LEU A 119 3.04 -10.52 8.64
CA LEU A 119 2.95 -9.34 7.80
C LEU A 119 4.34 -8.92 7.31
N LYS A 120 4.46 -8.79 5.99
CA LYS A 120 5.63 -8.21 5.32
C LYS A 120 5.25 -6.89 4.68
N LEU A 121 6.02 -5.83 4.89
CA LEU A 121 5.79 -4.53 4.28
C LEU A 121 6.19 -4.59 2.81
N VAL A 122 5.30 -4.12 1.92
CA VAL A 122 5.60 -3.97 0.50
C VAL A 122 6.25 -2.61 0.28
N ALA A 123 7.53 -2.62 -0.08
CA ALA A 123 8.30 -1.44 -0.42
C ALA A 123 8.73 -1.50 -1.89
N LEU A 124 9.08 -0.35 -2.46
CA LEU A 124 9.68 -0.28 -3.80
C LEU A 124 11.20 -0.11 -3.66
N ASN A 125 11.96 -0.91 -4.41
CA ASN A 125 13.41 -0.72 -4.51
C ASN A 125 13.78 0.43 -5.46
N ALA A 126 15.07 0.73 -5.60
CA ALA A 126 15.57 1.76 -6.52
C ALA A 126 15.17 1.51 -7.99
N ASN A 127 14.94 0.24 -8.36
CA ASN A 127 14.52 -0.18 -9.69
C ASN A 127 12.99 -0.17 -9.86
N LYS A 128 12.23 0.38 -8.89
CA LYS A 128 10.75 0.38 -8.84
C LYS A 128 10.13 -1.02 -8.85
N GLN A 129 10.87 -2.03 -8.41
CA GLN A 129 10.34 -3.38 -8.20
C GLN A 129 9.83 -3.49 -6.77
N GLU A 130 8.71 -4.20 -6.59
CA GLU A 130 8.18 -4.50 -5.27
C GLU A 130 9.10 -5.50 -4.54
N VAL A 131 9.49 -5.14 -3.33
CA VAL A 131 10.27 -5.97 -2.42
C VAL A 131 9.48 -6.11 -1.12
N LEU A 132 9.44 -7.34 -0.60
CA LEU A 132 8.86 -7.63 0.70
C LEU A 132 9.92 -7.41 1.77
N GLN A 133 9.63 -6.53 2.72
CA GLN A 133 10.48 -6.26 3.87
C GLN A 133 9.82 -6.86 5.12
N ASP A 134 10.57 -7.67 5.85
CA ASP A 134 10.12 -8.19 7.13
C ASP A 134 10.03 -7.05 8.15
N VAL A 135 8.87 -6.96 8.81
CA VAL A 135 8.54 -5.87 9.74
C VAL A 135 8.84 -6.27 11.18
N LEU A 136 8.60 -7.55 11.49
CA LEU A 136 9.00 -8.15 12.74
C LEU A 136 10.34 -8.82 12.51
N ASN A 137 11.34 -8.48 13.33
CA ASN A 137 12.57 -9.27 13.43
C ASN A 137 12.26 -10.55 14.23
N LEU A 138 11.37 -11.38 13.71
CA LEU A 138 11.31 -12.77 14.13
C LEU A 138 12.62 -13.36 13.66
N VAL A 139 13.49 -13.71 14.60
CA VAL A 139 14.81 -14.26 14.35
C VAL A 139 14.62 -15.68 13.82
N ASP A 140 14.14 -15.79 12.59
CA ASP A 140 14.31 -17.00 11.81
C ASP A 140 15.74 -16.90 11.25
N ASP A 141 16.66 -17.44 12.04
CA ASP A 141 18.01 -17.75 11.62
C ASP A 141 17.94 -18.88 10.57
N ASP A 142 17.31 -18.61 9.41
CA ASP A 142 17.22 -19.55 8.29
C ASP A 142 18.62 -19.88 7.74
N ASN A 143 19.64 -19.07 8.07
CA ASN A 143 21.03 -19.39 7.80
C ASN A 143 21.57 -20.55 8.66
N SER A 144 20.96 -20.85 9.81
CA SER A 144 21.34 -22.01 10.64
C SER A 144 20.85 -23.35 10.06
N SER A 145 19.82 -23.32 9.21
CA SER A 145 19.26 -24.51 8.55
C SER A 145 19.88 -24.80 7.18
N LEU A 146 20.73 -23.89 6.66
CA LEU A 146 21.44 -24.16 5.42
C LEU A 146 22.58 -25.15 5.71
N PRO A 147 22.71 -26.24 4.93
CA PRO A 147 23.85 -27.12 5.09
C PRO A 147 25.14 -26.32 4.87
N PRO A 148 26.23 -26.65 5.57
CA PRO A 148 27.53 -26.03 5.36
C PRO A 148 27.85 -26.01 3.86
N TYR A 149 28.12 -24.83 3.32
CA TYR A 149 28.56 -24.69 1.94
C TYR A 149 29.80 -25.55 1.71
N LEU A 150 29.90 -26.15 0.52
CA LEU A 150 31.10 -26.86 0.12
C LEU A 150 32.29 -25.86 0.12
N PRO A 151 33.46 -26.21 0.69
CA PRO A 151 34.62 -25.33 0.65
C PRO A 151 34.96 -24.96 -0.79
N GLU A 152 35.22 -23.67 -1.04
CA GLU A 152 35.60 -23.17 -2.37
C GLU A 152 36.85 -23.87 -2.94
N GLU A 153 37.68 -24.45 -2.06
CA GLU A 153 38.87 -25.25 -2.37
C GLU A 153 38.56 -26.54 -3.16
N ASN A 154 37.32 -27.04 -3.12
CA ASN A 154 36.91 -28.26 -3.84
C ASN A 154 36.07 -27.97 -5.10
N SER A 155 35.93 -26.69 -5.48
CA SER A 155 35.29 -26.35 -6.75
C SER A 155 36.20 -26.83 -7.89
N PRO A 156 35.70 -27.60 -8.87
CA PRO A 156 36.48 -27.94 -10.06
C PRO A 156 36.60 -26.67 -10.93
N VAL A 157 37.48 -25.75 -10.52
CA VAL A 157 37.84 -24.57 -11.30
C VAL A 157 38.64 -25.06 -12.50
N LYS A 158 37.94 -25.37 -13.59
CA LYS A 158 38.57 -25.45 -14.90
C LYS A 158 38.88 -24.02 -15.31
N GLU A 159 40.15 -23.62 -15.27
CA GLU A 159 40.66 -22.31 -15.69
C GLU A 159 40.22 -21.89 -17.11
N LYS A 160 39.76 -22.85 -17.93
CA LYS A 160 39.18 -22.65 -19.27
C LYS A 160 37.75 -22.11 -19.30
N ALA A 161 37.08 -21.89 -18.17
CA ALA A 161 35.70 -21.36 -18.12
C ALA A 161 35.63 -19.82 -18.13
N ILE A 162 36.76 -19.13 -18.09
CA ILE A 162 36.82 -17.67 -18.19
C ILE A 162 36.99 -17.30 -19.68
N ILE A 163 35.87 -17.00 -20.34
CA ILE A 163 35.92 -16.41 -21.68
C ILE A 163 36.36 -14.96 -21.50
N SER A 164 37.47 -14.55 -22.10
CA SER A 164 37.91 -13.17 -22.04
C SER A 164 36.85 -12.28 -22.71
N LEU A 165 36.61 -11.07 -22.18
CA LEU A 165 35.67 -10.10 -22.79
C LEU A 165 36.06 -9.78 -24.24
N THR A 166 37.35 -9.89 -24.56
CA THR A 166 37.94 -9.79 -25.90
C THR A 166 37.55 -10.95 -26.83
N ASP A 167 37.54 -12.20 -26.34
CA ASP A 167 37.07 -13.36 -27.13
C ASP A 167 35.57 -13.35 -27.34
N LEU A 168 34.81 -12.89 -26.33
CA LEU A 168 33.36 -12.70 -26.47
C LEU A 168 33.06 -11.64 -27.53
N ARG A 169 33.80 -10.52 -27.58
CA ARG A 169 33.66 -9.49 -28.62
C ARG A 169 33.95 -10.03 -30.03
N ASN A 170 34.97 -10.86 -30.18
CA ASN A 170 35.34 -11.43 -31.48
C ASN A 170 34.34 -12.49 -31.97
N ASN A 171 33.76 -13.27 -31.06
CA ASN A 171 32.68 -14.21 -31.39
C ASN A 171 31.31 -13.51 -31.46
N ALA A 172 31.25 -12.24 -31.00
CA ALA A 172 29.96 -11.57 -30.84
C ALA A 172 29.33 -11.08 -32.12
N THR A 173 30.17 -10.71 -33.08
CA THR A 173 29.79 -10.21 -34.40
C THR A 173 28.74 -11.08 -35.10
N ASN A 174 28.65 -12.37 -34.81
CA ASN A 174 27.66 -13.28 -35.40
C ASN A 174 26.27 -13.26 -34.71
N TRP A 175 26.16 -13.00 -33.40
CA TRP A 175 24.84 -12.96 -32.71
C TRP A 175 24.24 -11.56 -32.61
N ILE A 176 25.05 -10.49 -32.54
CA ILE A 176 24.53 -9.10 -32.65
C ILE A 176 23.94 -8.83 -34.04
N ASN A 177 24.49 -9.40 -35.12
CA ASN A 177 23.90 -9.28 -36.45
C ASN A 177 22.51 -9.97 -36.54
N ALA A 178 22.29 -11.06 -35.81
CA ALA A 178 21.01 -11.76 -35.77
C ALA A 178 19.91 -10.96 -35.04
N ALA A 179 20.28 -10.22 -33.98
CA ALA A 179 19.36 -9.35 -33.26
C ALA A 179 18.95 -8.10 -34.09
N THR A 180 19.86 -7.56 -34.90
CA THR A 180 19.57 -6.41 -35.78
C THR A 180 18.49 -6.72 -36.82
N SER A 181 18.49 -7.93 -37.40
CA SER A 181 17.41 -8.36 -38.32
C SER A 181 16.04 -8.45 -37.65
N PHE A 182 15.98 -8.73 -36.34
CA PHE A 182 14.73 -8.79 -35.58
C PHE A 182 14.19 -7.39 -35.26
N PHE A 183 15.05 -6.43 -34.92
CA PHE A 183 14.66 -5.03 -34.73
C PHE A 183 14.25 -4.37 -36.05
N GLN A 184 14.95 -4.64 -37.15
CA GLN A 184 14.66 -4.04 -38.45
C GLN A 184 13.34 -4.53 -39.06
N ASN A 185 12.92 -5.76 -38.76
CA ASN A 185 11.65 -6.33 -39.25
C ASN A 185 10.45 -6.08 -38.32
N SER A 186 10.66 -5.53 -37.11
CA SER A 186 9.59 -5.27 -36.13
C SER A 186 8.96 -3.87 -36.23
N PHE A 187 9.41 -3.03 -37.17
CA PHE A 187 8.84 -1.71 -37.47
C PHE A 187 8.05 -1.70 -38.78
N TYR A 188 7.03 -2.56 -38.86
CA TYR A 188 5.91 -2.34 -39.77
C TYR A 188 4.65 -2.09 -38.93
N TRP A 189 4.44 -0.83 -38.58
CA TRP A 189 3.17 -0.22 -38.21
C TRP A 189 3.16 1.21 -38.74
#